data_AF-A0AAV5EP06-F1
#
_entry.id   AF-A0AAV5EP06-F1
#
_cell.length_a   1.000
_cell.length_b   1.000
_cell.length_c   1.000
_cell.angle_alpha   90.00
_cell.angle_beta   90.00
_cell.angle_gamma   90.00
#
_symmetry.space_group_name_H-M   'P 1'
#
loop_
_entity.id
_entity.type
_entity.pdbx_description
1 polymer ?
#
loop_
_entity_poly.entity_id
_entity_poly.type
_entity_poly.pdbx_seq_one_letter_code
_entity_poly.pdbx_strand_id
1 'polypeptide(L)'
;MEGGKSPSRVTAVAGEGSELGNAATRRTRIEDQQEEGDRAVVTAAGQGSGAGTGMKRKRDAVDGDGRGSESSGEQSQHSLTTMMPVEPPTLMPLQELVNTCRAMLNNSGNQPTNQAVSFIRGAMDKIGMLDVGLMDEMGFFLHRNVGPQNPPVLTYKAIYKSPNNFMIMVLYMPRGAVMPLHDHPGMTVFTKLLFGSAHIQAYDWVQPHVCAAGPGSALLAEKVSDRHLTARSSRTWVLFADSSGNMNRFVAGQDGPCVFLKVFTPLYSLVEHQHPSFYQYSPYALDLNVVPVEVPEEKKGRMVWVRKIDEPKNFIKIVRLPYRGPPIV
;
A
#
# COMPACT_ATOMS: atom_id res chain seq x y z
N MET A 1 72.36 -17.41 16.59
CA MET A 1 71.85 -17.89 15.30
C MET A 1 70.70 -18.85 15.56
N GLU A 2 69.85 -19.06 14.56
CA GLU A 2 68.71 -19.99 14.54
C GLU A 2 69.14 -21.43 14.88
N GLY A 3 68.28 -22.38 15.26
CA GLY A 3 66.82 -22.43 15.35
C GLY A 3 66.36 -23.90 15.20
N GLY A 4 65.05 -24.17 15.26
CA GLY A 4 64.49 -25.48 14.84
C GLY A 4 63.89 -26.36 15.94
N LYS A 5 62.58 -26.66 15.78
CA LYS A 5 61.78 -27.54 16.65
C LYS A 5 62.14 -29.02 16.50
N SER A 6 61.83 -29.80 17.54
CA SER A 6 61.36 -31.19 17.39
C SER A 6 59.87 -31.30 17.79
N PRO A 7 59.05 -32.13 17.14
CA PRO A 7 57.62 -32.27 17.42
C PRO A 7 57.34 -33.41 18.41
N SER A 8 56.21 -33.35 19.12
CA SER A 8 55.61 -34.52 19.77
C SER A 8 54.09 -34.38 19.91
N ARG A 9 53.41 -35.51 19.76
CA ARG A 9 51.96 -35.66 19.53
C ARG A 9 51.39 -36.48 20.70
N VAL A 10 50.42 -35.94 21.44
CA VAL A 10 49.66 -36.70 22.45
C VAL A 10 48.16 -36.38 22.39
N THR A 11 47.41 -37.44 22.67
CA THR A 11 45.99 -37.78 22.50
C THR A 11 44.91 -36.81 22.98
N ALA A 12 43.71 -37.03 22.43
CA ALA A 12 42.43 -36.52 22.92
C ALA A 12 42.06 -37.04 24.32
N VAL A 13 41.20 -36.29 25.00
CA VAL A 13 40.37 -36.73 26.13
C VAL A 13 38.94 -36.27 25.86
N ALA A 14 37.97 -37.16 26.04
CA ALA A 14 36.55 -36.82 25.93
C ALA A 14 36.04 -36.22 27.25
N GLY A 15 35.13 -35.25 27.16
CA GLY A 15 34.41 -34.66 28.29
C GLY A 15 32.95 -34.45 27.90
N GLU A 16 32.04 -34.83 28.78
CA GLU A 16 30.62 -35.00 28.47
C GLU A 16 29.79 -33.71 28.60
N GLY A 17 28.65 -33.69 27.87
CA GLY A 17 27.36 -33.25 28.41
C GLY A 17 27.16 -31.78 28.79
N SER A 18 26.50 -31.02 27.91
CA SER A 18 25.54 -29.99 28.31
C SER A 18 24.48 -29.82 27.22
N GLU A 19 23.21 -29.88 27.62
CA GLU A 19 22.06 -29.84 26.71
C GLU A 19 21.93 -28.48 26.01
N LEU A 20 21.83 -28.48 24.67
CA LEU A 20 21.35 -27.34 23.91
C LEU A 20 19.85 -27.50 23.66
N GLY A 21 19.04 -26.81 24.47
CA GLY A 21 17.60 -26.77 24.29
C GLY A 21 17.22 -26.17 22.93
N ASN A 22 16.35 -26.87 22.19
CA ASN A 22 15.83 -26.41 20.91
C ASN A 22 15.01 -25.11 21.07
N ALA A 23 15.64 -23.96 20.84
CA ALA A 23 14.95 -22.68 20.68
C ALA A 23 14.25 -22.65 19.31
N ALA A 24 12.98 -23.09 19.28
CA ALA A 24 12.18 -23.14 18.07
C ALA A 24 12.05 -21.74 17.42
N THR A 25 12.52 -21.60 16.19
CA THR A 25 12.41 -20.37 15.39
C THR A 25 10.94 -19.97 15.23
N ARG A 26 10.52 -18.94 15.97
CA ARG A 26 9.13 -18.45 15.93
C ARG A 26 8.93 -17.61 14.66
N ARG A 27 8.55 -18.28 13.56
CA ARG A 27 8.31 -17.66 12.25
C ARG A 27 7.30 -16.50 12.35
N THR A 28 7.54 -15.48 11.54
CA THR A 28 6.61 -14.38 11.28
C THR A 28 5.28 -14.93 10.75
N ARG A 29 4.20 -14.77 11.53
CA ARG A 29 2.86 -15.18 11.09
C ARG A 29 2.15 -14.03 10.38
N ILE A 30 2.26 -13.98 9.06
CA ILE A 30 1.28 -13.30 8.23
C ILE A 30 0.03 -14.19 8.23
N GLU A 31 -1.07 -13.70 8.78
CA GLU A 31 -2.35 -14.42 8.78
C GLU A 31 -3.10 -14.13 7.48
N ASP A 32 -2.64 -14.75 6.38
CA ASP A 32 -3.44 -14.86 5.16
C ASP A 32 -4.47 -16.00 5.34
N GLN A 33 -5.75 -15.64 5.39
CA GLN A 33 -6.84 -16.60 5.24
C GLN A 33 -7.08 -16.80 3.74
N GLN A 34 -6.91 -18.05 3.30
CA GLN A 34 -7.05 -18.47 1.92
C GLN A 34 -8.45 -19.06 1.73
N GLU A 35 -9.31 -18.37 0.98
CA GLU A 35 -10.58 -18.94 0.50
C GLU A 35 -10.36 -19.55 -0.90
N GLU A 36 -10.82 -20.79 -1.05
CA GLU A 36 -10.73 -21.59 -2.26
C GLU A 36 -12.15 -21.85 -2.78
N GLY A 37 -12.38 -21.50 -4.05
CA GLY A 37 -13.46 -22.04 -4.87
C GLY A 37 -14.89 -21.56 -4.59
N ASP A 38 -15.48 -20.90 -5.59
CA ASP A 38 -16.60 -21.57 -6.28
C ASP A 38 -16.51 -21.32 -7.80
N ARG A 39 -16.85 -22.34 -8.59
CA ARG A 39 -16.76 -22.36 -10.05
C ARG A 39 -17.96 -23.10 -10.63
N ALA A 40 -19.13 -22.45 -10.60
CA ALA A 40 -20.33 -22.95 -11.24
C ALA A 40 -20.43 -22.46 -12.70
N VAL A 41 -20.15 -23.35 -13.64
CA VAL A 41 -20.65 -23.30 -15.02
C VAL A 41 -21.58 -24.50 -15.18
N VAL A 42 -22.72 -24.34 -15.87
CA VAL A 42 -23.32 -25.28 -16.85
C VAL A 42 -24.84 -25.06 -17.01
N THR A 43 -25.18 -24.45 -18.15
CA THR A 43 -26.36 -24.63 -19.04
C THR A 43 -27.82 -24.53 -18.55
N ALA A 44 -28.64 -23.96 -19.44
CA ALA A 44 -30.11 -24.02 -19.42
C ALA A 44 -30.66 -25.24 -20.16
N ALA A 45 -31.84 -25.75 -19.73
CA ALA A 45 -32.96 -26.24 -20.56
C ALA A 45 -34.03 -26.91 -19.66
N GLY A 46 -35.32 -26.81 -20.01
CA GLY A 46 -36.38 -27.62 -19.39
C GLY A 46 -37.77 -26.97 -19.37
N GLN A 47 -38.72 -27.54 -20.12
CA GLN A 47 -40.14 -27.15 -20.16
C GLN A 47 -40.99 -28.07 -19.25
N GLY A 48 -42.21 -27.62 -18.88
CA GLY A 48 -43.26 -28.42 -18.24
C GLY A 48 -43.87 -27.70 -17.03
N SER A 49 -45.03 -27.03 -17.10
CA SER A 49 -46.42 -27.48 -17.35
C SER A 49 -47.13 -28.00 -16.09
N GLY A 50 -48.40 -27.58 -15.91
CA GLY A 50 -49.39 -28.26 -15.06
C GLY A 50 -50.01 -27.49 -13.88
N ALA A 51 -51.21 -26.94 -14.13
CA ALA A 51 -52.33 -26.69 -13.17
C ALA A 51 -52.08 -25.82 -11.89
N GLY A 52 -53.07 -25.12 -11.33
CA GLY A 52 -54.48 -24.94 -11.71
C GLY A 52 -55.26 -24.21 -10.59
N THR A 53 -56.57 -23.99 -10.80
CA THR A 53 -57.50 -23.21 -9.95
C THR A 53 -57.29 -21.68 -9.96
N GLY A 54 -58.30 -20.80 -10.07
CA GLY A 54 -59.71 -20.99 -10.46
C GLY A 54 -60.71 -20.20 -9.62
N MET A 55 -61.15 -19.00 -10.06
CA MET A 55 -62.29 -18.29 -9.44
C MET A 55 -63.12 -17.47 -10.46
N LYS A 56 -64.45 -17.42 -10.26
CA LYS A 56 -65.50 -16.84 -11.14
C LYS A 56 -66.37 -15.88 -10.30
N ARG A 57 -66.93 -14.73 -10.73
CA ARG A 57 -67.45 -14.21 -12.03
C ARG A 57 -66.81 -12.81 -12.31
N LYS A 58 -67.28 -11.85 -13.14
CA LYS A 58 -68.57 -11.55 -13.81
C LYS A 58 -68.36 -10.60 -15.02
N ARG A 59 -69.27 -10.62 -16.00
CA ARG A 59 -69.37 -9.63 -17.09
C ARG A 59 -70.02 -8.34 -16.55
N ASP A 60 -69.92 -7.24 -17.28
CA ASP A 60 -71.03 -6.68 -18.07
C ASP A 60 -70.46 -5.63 -19.06
N ALA A 61 -71.07 -5.49 -20.24
CA ALA A 61 -70.67 -4.57 -21.31
C ALA A 61 -71.92 -3.92 -21.90
N VAL A 62 -71.84 -2.64 -22.29
CA VAL A 62 -72.90 -1.92 -23.01
C VAL A 62 -72.25 -0.99 -24.05
N ASP A 63 -72.75 -1.05 -25.27
CA ASP A 63 -72.36 -0.22 -26.42
C ASP A 63 -72.83 1.25 -26.31
N GLY A 64 -72.20 2.13 -27.12
CA GLY A 64 -72.61 3.52 -27.32
C GLY A 64 -71.94 4.16 -28.53
N ASP A 65 -72.54 3.96 -29.71
CA ASP A 65 -72.11 4.53 -31.01
C ASP A 65 -72.53 6.02 -31.15
N GLY A 66 -71.81 6.85 -31.91
CA GLY A 66 -72.12 8.30 -31.97
C GLY A 66 -71.13 9.27 -32.66
N ARG A 67 -70.94 9.10 -33.98
CA ARG A 67 -70.55 10.09 -35.02
C ARG A 67 -70.19 11.55 -34.64
N GLY A 68 -69.04 12.03 -35.15
CA GLY A 68 -68.45 13.34 -34.87
C GLY A 68 -68.87 14.58 -35.69
N SER A 69 -68.04 15.63 -35.57
CA SER A 69 -68.08 16.92 -36.29
C SER A 69 -66.69 17.59 -36.21
N GLU A 70 -66.45 18.66 -36.96
CA GLU A 70 -65.11 19.08 -37.43
C GLU A 70 -64.49 20.33 -36.77
N SER A 71 -63.15 20.36 -36.82
CA SER A 71 -62.26 21.53 -36.97
C SER A 71 -62.38 22.77 -36.06
N SER A 72 -61.43 22.89 -35.14
CA SER A 72 -60.52 24.05 -35.00
C SER A 72 -59.42 23.64 -34.00
N GLY A 73 -58.18 24.13 -34.02
CA GLY A 73 -57.58 25.16 -34.87
C GLY A 73 -56.35 25.80 -34.21
N GLU A 74 -55.55 25.03 -33.45
CA GLU A 74 -54.45 25.55 -32.63
C GLU A 74 -53.09 24.99 -33.02
N GLN A 75 -52.11 25.88 -33.16
CA GLN A 75 -50.73 25.56 -33.53
C GLN A 75 -49.95 25.08 -32.31
N SER A 76 -49.82 23.76 -32.15
CA SER A 76 -48.87 23.19 -31.19
C SER A 76 -47.44 23.44 -31.66
N GLN A 77 -46.72 24.34 -30.97
CA GLN A 77 -45.30 24.57 -31.21
C GLN A 77 -44.51 23.30 -30.81
N HIS A 78 -43.86 22.66 -31.80
CA HIS A 78 -42.90 21.60 -31.52
C HIS A 78 -41.68 22.17 -30.79
N SER A 79 -41.73 22.16 -29.46
CA SER A 79 -40.58 22.41 -28.60
C SER A 79 -39.60 21.25 -28.75
N LEU A 80 -38.61 21.42 -29.63
CA LEU A 80 -37.47 20.53 -29.75
C LEU A 80 -36.69 20.57 -28.43
N THR A 81 -37.00 19.61 -27.55
CA THR A 81 -36.22 19.40 -26.33
C THR A 81 -34.85 18.91 -26.75
N THR A 82 -33.89 19.84 -26.84
CA THR A 82 -32.47 19.50 -26.98
C THR A 82 -32.07 18.68 -25.77
N MET A 83 -31.96 17.36 -25.95
CA MET A 83 -31.32 16.52 -24.94
C MET A 83 -29.89 17.01 -24.80
N MET A 84 -29.59 17.63 -23.65
CA MET A 84 -28.22 17.95 -23.28
C MET A 84 -27.40 16.66 -23.38
N PRO A 85 -26.13 16.71 -23.87
CA PRO A 85 -25.28 15.54 -23.83
C PRO A 85 -25.23 15.01 -22.40
N VAL A 86 -25.67 13.77 -22.20
CA VAL A 86 -25.45 13.09 -20.93
C VAL A 86 -23.95 12.92 -20.81
N GLU A 87 -23.34 13.73 -19.94
CA GLU A 87 -21.92 13.65 -19.65
C GLU A 87 -21.62 12.20 -19.24
N PRO A 88 -20.61 11.53 -19.86
CA PRO A 88 -20.35 10.13 -19.57
C PRO A 88 -20.14 9.98 -18.05
N PRO A 89 -20.74 8.96 -17.41
CA PRO A 89 -20.77 8.85 -15.96
C PRO A 89 -19.35 9.00 -15.42
N THR A 90 -19.13 10.06 -14.64
CA THR A 90 -17.81 10.42 -14.15
C THR A 90 -17.23 9.23 -13.40
N LEU A 91 -16.22 8.57 -13.99
CA LEU A 91 -15.56 7.44 -13.36
C LEU A 91 -15.09 7.88 -11.98
N MET A 92 -15.53 7.17 -10.94
CA MET A 92 -15.10 7.46 -9.57
C MET A 92 -13.57 7.56 -9.54
N PRO A 93 -12.96 8.59 -8.94
CA PRO A 93 -11.52 8.83 -9.02
C PRO A 93 -10.65 7.60 -8.70
N LEU A 94 -11.10 6.74 -7.78
CA LEU A 94 -10.42 5.49 -7.45
C LEU A 94 -10.40 4.48 -8.61
N GLN A 95 -11.49 4.38 -9.37
CA GLN A 95 -11.57 3.57 -10.58
C GLN A 95 -10.70 4.14 -11.70
N GLU A 96 -10.62 5.47 -11.83
CA GLU A 96 -9.68 6.13 -12.76
C GLU A 96 -8.24 5.77 -12.41
N LEU A 97 -7.87 5.76 -11.12
CA LEU A 97 -6.54 5.34 -10.66
C LEU A 97 -6.27 3.86 -10.96
N VAL A 98 -7.20 2.94 -10.68
CA VAL A 98 -7.06 1.52 -11.01
C VAL A 98 -6.86 1.33 -12.51
N ASN A 99 -7.68 1.97 -13.34
CA ASN A 99 -7.58 1.88 -14.80
C ASN A 99 -6.27 2.48 -15.33
N THR A 100 -5.81 3.60 -14.75
CA THR A 100 -4.52 4.21 -15.06
C THR A 100 -3.36 3.27 -14.71
N CYS A 101 -3.37 2.66 -13.52
CA CYS A 101 -2.37 1.68 -13.13
C CYS A 101 -2.42 0.42 -14.00
N ARG A 102 -3.61 -0.08 -14.37
CA ARG A 102 -3.77 -1.17 -15.35
C ARG A 102 -3.16 -0.80 -16.71
N ALA A 103 -3.42 0.39 -17.23
CA ALA A 103 -2.89 0.82 -18.53
C ALA A 103 -1.36 1.04 -18.52
N MET A 104 -0.83 1.66 -17.47
CA MET A 104 0.56 2.13 -17.44
C MET A 104 1.57 1.16 -16.80
N LEU A 105 1.11 0.13 -16.07
CA LEU A 105 1.97 -0.83 -15.36
C LEU A 105 1.81 -2.29 -15.85
N ASN A 106 1.01 -2.53 -16.88
CA ASN A 106 0.87 -3.88 -17.41
C ASN A 106 2.10 -4.28 -18.26
N ASN A 107 2.52 -5.53 -18.13
CA ASN A 107 3.66 -6.14 -18.85
C ASN A 107 5.05 -5.51 -18.61
N SER A 108 5.22 -4.57 -17.68
CA SER A 108 6.55 -4.02 -17.35
C SER A 108 7.26 -4.85 -16.29
N GLY A 109 8.16 -5.74 -16.73
CA GLY A 109 9.23 -6.38 -15.93
C GLY A 109 10.16 -5.42 -15.17
N ASN A 110 9.95 -4.12 -15.35
CA ASN A 110 10.92 -3.05 -15.20
C ASN A 110 10.33 -1.91 -14.37
N GLN A 111 11.15 -0.93 -13.99
CA GLN A 111 10.67 0.28 -13.33
C GLN A 111 9.67 1.04 -14.23
N PRO A 112 8.64 1.71 -13.66
CA PRO A 112 7.68 2.51 -14.42
C PRO A 112 8.37 3.64 -15.20
N THR A 113 7.91 3.90 -16.42
CA THR A 113 8.42 5.02 -17.23
C THR A 113 8.04 6.38 -16.63
N ASN A 114 8.78 7.44 -16.95
CA ASN A 114 8.43 8.81 -16.52
C ASN A 114 7.00 9.21 -16.92
N GLN A 115 6.51 8.71 -18.05
CA GLN A 115 5.12 8.88 -18.50
C GLN A 115 4.14 8.16 -17.55
N ALA A 116 4.39 6.88 -17.24
CA ALA A 116 3.60 6.12 -16.26
C ALA A 116 3.57 6.81 -14.89
N VAL A 117 4.74 7.27 -14.40
CA VAL A 117 4.87 8.03 -13.15
C VAL A 117 4.00 9.28 -13.17
N SER A 118 4.03 10.06 -14.26
CA SER A 118 3.23 11.28 -14.40
C SER A 118 1.72 11.00 -14.35
N PHE A 119 1.23 10.05 -15.16
CA PHE A 119 -0.20 9.70 -15.20
C PHE A 119 -0.71 9.16 -13.86
N ILE A 120 0.04 8.24 -13.23
CA ILE A 120 -0.36 7.65 -11.94
C ILE A 120 -0.36 8.71 -10.84
N ARG A 121 0.64 9.61 -10.79
CA ARG A 121 0.62 10.77 -9.87
C ARG A 121 -0.58 11.67 -10.11
N GLY A 122 -0.91 11.97 -11.37
CA GLY A 122 -2.05 12.81 -11.74
C GLY A 122 -3.39 12.23 -11.28
N ALA A 123 -3.61 10.92 -11.50
CA ALA A 123 -4.81 10.23 -11.00
C ALA A 123 -4.83 10.16 -9.46
N MET A 124 -3.71 9.83 -8.83
CA MET A 124 -3.60 9.71 -7.37
C MET A 124 -3.78 11.06 -6.65
N ASP A 125 -3.37 12.18 -7.27
CA ASP A 125 -3.59 13.53 -6.77
C ASP A 125 -5.09 13.91 -6.69
N LYS A 126 -5.96 13.29 -7.49
CA LYS A 126 -7.43 13.50 -7.42
C LYS A 126 -8.09 12.80 -6.23
N ILE A 127 -7.52 11.69 -5.73
CA ILE A 127 -8.14 10.85 -4.70
C ILE A 127 -8.30 11.59 -3.36
N GLY A 128 -9.53 11.71 -2.86
CA GLY A 128 -9.86 12.13 -1.50
C GLY A 128 -10.14 10.95 -0.56
N MET A 129 -10.60 11.26 0.65
CA MET A 129 -10.98 10.24 1.65
C MET A 129 -12.27 9.49 1.30
N LEU A 130 -13.22 10.15 0.65
CA LEU A 130 -14.51 9.57 0.27
C LEU A 130 -14.34 8.46 -0.78
N ASP A 131 -13.48 8.69 -1.77
CA ASP A 131 -13.23 7.75 -2.88
C ASP A 131 -12.73 6.38 -2.42
N VAL A 132 -12.09 6.32 -1.25
CA VAL A 132 -11.52 5.10 -0.64
C VAL A 132 -12.32 4.62 0.59
N GLY A 133 -13.53 5.15 0.82
CA GLY A 133 -14.44 4.71 1.88
C GLY A 133 -13.96 4.99 3.32
N LEU A 134 -13.13 6.03 3.53
CA LEU A 134 -12.54 6.29 4.85
C LEU A 134 -13.49 6.99 5.83
N MET A 135 -14.49 7.75 5.37
CA MET A 135 -15.31 8.60 6.26
C MET A 135 -16.15 7.79 7.24
N ASP A 136 -16.81 6.72 6.79
CA ASP A 136 -17.65 5.86 7.63
C ASP A 136 -16.82 5.12 8.71
N GLU A 137 -15.51 5.01 8.49
CA GLU A 137 -14.59 4.32 9.38
C GLU A 137 -13.76 5.27 10.27
N MET A 138 -13.77 6.59 10.00
CA MET A 138 -13.06 7.57 10.83
C MET A 138 -13.51 7.52 12.29
N GLY A 139 -14.79 7.25 12.55
CA GLY A 139 -15.29 6.98 13.90
C GLY A 139 -14.53 5.84 14.58
N PHE A 140 -14.55 4.64 13.99
CA PHE A 140 -13.84 3.45 14.49
C PHE A 140 -12.35 3.72 14.73
N PHE A 141 -11.71 4.41 13.79
CA PHE A 141 -10.29 4.70 13.80
C PHE A 141 -9.90 5.75 14.86
N LEU A 142 -10.68 6.82 15.03
CA LEU A 142 -10.47 7.81 16.09
C LEU A 142 -10.69 7.17 17.47
N HIS A 143 -11.76 6.38 17.64
CA HIS A 143 -12.10 5.77 18.93
C HIS A 143 -11.11 4.67 19.37
N ARG A 144 -10.58 3.85 18.46
CA ARG A 144 -9.53 2.86 18.79
C ARG A 144 -8.22 3.47 19.30
N ASN A 145 -8.03 4.77 19.12
CA ASN A 145 -6.82 5.49 19.49
C ASN A 145 -7.02 6.46 20.67
N VAL A 146 -8.14 6.32 21.40
CA VAL A 146 -8.35 6.97 22.70
C VAL A 146 -7.59 6.19 23.79
N GLY A 147 -6.26 6.33 23.78
CA GLY A 147 -5.35 5.74 24.75
C GLY A 147 -4.08 5.14 24.11
N PRO A 148 -2.98 5.02 24.88
CA PRO A 148 -1.74 4.44 24.38
C PRO A 148 -1.87 2.93 24.19
N GLN A 149 -2.10 2.47 22.95
CA GLN A 149 -1.87 1.07 22.60
C GLN A 149 -0.36 0.82 22.55
N ASN A 150 0.14 -0.10 23.39
CA ASN A 150 1.54 -0.50 23.40
C ASN A 150 1.63 -2.02 23.16
N PRO A 151 2.17 -2.48 22.00
CA PRO A 151 2.63 -1.67 20.87
C PRO A 151 1.50 -0.99 20.07
N PRO A 152 1.79 0.08 19.30
CA PRO A 152 0.82 0.67 18.39
C PRO A 152 0.45 -0.30 17.27
N VAL A 153 -0.85 -0.36 16.94
CA VAL A 153 -1.38 -1.20 15.87
C VAL A 153 -1.58 -0.37 14.61
N LEU A 154 -0.75 -0.61 13.59
CA LEU A 154 -0.95 -0.09 12.25
C LEU A 154 -1.98 -0.99 11.53
N THR A 155 -2.82 -0.41 10.68
CA THR A 155 -3.79 -1.20 9.90
C THR A 155 -3.75 -0.81 8.44
N TYR A 156 -3.84 -1.80 7.54
CA TYR A 156 -3.89 -1.54 6.10
C TYR A 156 -5.08 -2.24 5.45
N LYS A 157 -5.56 -1.67 4.33
CA LYS A 157 -6.61 -2.25 3.49
C LYS A 157 -6.07 -2.31 2.06
N ALA A 158 -5.88 -3.51 1.54
CA ALA A 158 -5.66 -3.69 0.10
C ALA A 158 -6.99 -3.36 -0.61
N ILE A 159 -6.98 -2.29 -1.41
CA ILE A 159 -8.13 -1.83 -2.21
C ILE A 159 -8.20 -2.64 -3.49
N TYR A 160 -7.04 -2.80 -4.15
CA TYR A 160 -6.92 -3.55 -5.38
C TYR A 160 -5.54 -4.23 -5.43
N LYS A 161 -5.49 -5.49 -5.87
CA LYS A 161 -4.26 -6.22 -6.13
C LYS A 161 -4.36 -6.82 -7.53
N SER A 162 -3.57 -6.31 -8.48
CA SER A 162 -3.36 -6.98 -9.75
C SER A 162 -2.59 -8.29 -9.49
N PRO A 163 -2.85 -9.40 -10.21
CA PRO A 163 -2.22 -10.68 -9.95
C PRO A 163 -0.68 -10.62 -9.82
N ASN A 164 0.00 -9.93 -10.74
CA ASN A 164 1.47 -9.87 -10.80
C ASN A 164 2.09 -8.46 -10.87
N ASN A 165 1.28 -7.39 -10.99
CA ASN A 165 1.79 -6.08 -11.40
C ASN A 165 1.86 -5.06 -10.25
N PHE A 166 0.72 -4.68 -9.69
CA PHE A 166 0.64 -3.58 -8.72
C PHE A 166 -0.43 -3.80 -7.63
N MET A 167 -0.25 -3.19 -6.47
CA MET A 167 -1.24 -3.14 -5.38
C MET A 167 -1.54 -1.68 -5.03
N ILE A 168 -2.82 -1.37 -4.86
CA ILE A 168 -3.31 -0.13 -4.25
C ILE A 168 -3.78 -0.47 -2.84
N MET A 169 -3.32 0.27 -1.84
CA MET A 169 -3.77 0.11 -0.46
C MET A 169 -3.86 1.45 0.27
N VAL A 170 -4.68 1.51 1.33
CA VAL A 170 -4.54 2.54 2.36
C VAL A 170 -3.84 1.97 3.59
N LEU A 171 -2.91 2.73 4.15
CA LEU A 171 -2.24 2.49 5.43
C LEU A 171 -2.71 3.53 6.44
N TYR A 172 -3.25 3.06 7.55
CA TYR A 172 -3.67 3.88 8.68
C TYR A 172 -2.64 3.77 9.82
N MET A 173 -2.23 4.92 10.35
CA MET A 173 -1.31 5.02 11.49
C MET A 173 -1.99 5.77 12.66
N PRO A 174 -2.05 5.18 13.87
CA PRO A 174 -2.46 5.87 15.09
C PRO A 174 -1.66 7.16 15.36
N ARG A 175 -2.24 8.07 16.16
CA ARG A 175 -1.57 9.27 16.68
C ARG A 175 -0.18 8.93 17.24
N GLY A 176 0.85 9.64 16.81
CA GLY A 176 2.23 9.46 17.26
C GLY A 176 2.89 8.11 16.89
N ALA A 177 2.21 7.21 16.18
CA ALA A 177 2.77 5.93 15.78
C ALA A 177 3.92 6.11 14.79
N VAL A 178 4.87 5.18 14.82
CA VAL A 178 6.06 5.17 13.96
C VAL A 178 5.99 3.96 13.04
N MET A 179 6.15 4.17 11.73
CA MET A 179 6.61 3.16 10.80
C MET A 179 8.14 3.34 10.69
N PRO A 180 8.96 2.39 11.20
CA PRO A 180 10.41 2.51 11.26
C PRO A 180 11.04 2.67 9.88
N LEU A 181 12.35 2.95 9.86
CA LEU A 181 13.09 2.98 8.62
C LEU A 181 13.03 1.58 7.96
N HIS A 182 12.43 1.50 6.78
CA HIS A 182 12.28 0.29 5.99
C HIS A 182 12.48 0.59 4.51
N ASP A 183 13.00 -0.39 3.77
CA ASP A 183 13.20 -0.31 2.32
C ASP A 183 12.00 -0.85 1.52
N HIS A 184 12.11 -0.70 0.19
CA HIS A 184 11.16 -1.25 -0.77
C HIS A 184 11.95 -1.93 -1.89
N PRO A 185 12.51 -3.14 -1.67
CA PRO A 185 13.44 -3.78 -2.61
C PRO A 185 12.83 -3.94 -4.00
N GLY A 186 13.53 -3.47 -5.04
CA GLY A 186 13.08 -3.57 -6.44
C GLY A 186 11.83 -2.74 -6.82
N MET A 187 11.19 -2.06 -5.85
CA MET A 187 9.89 -1.43 -6.04
C MET A 187 9.97 0.08 -6.30
N THR A 188 9.11 0.55 -7.20
CA THR A 188 8.60 1.93 -7.21
C THR A 188 7.34 2.01 -6.36
N VAL A 189 7.24 3.03 -5.51
CA VAL A 189 6.08 3.21 -4.63
C VAL A 189 5.59 4.66 -4.66
N PHE A 190 4.36 4.85 -5.12
CA PHE A 190 3.63 6.10 -5.07
C PHE A 190 2.97 6.21 -3.70
N THR A 191 3.08 7.37 -3.04
CA THR A 191 2.45 7.62 -1.74
C THR A 191 1.82 9.01 -1.69
N LYS A 192 0.65 9.11 -1.05
CA LYS A 192 -0.05 10.37 -0.79
C LYS A 192 -0.68 10.33 0.61
N LEU A 193 -0.55 11.40 1.38
CA LEU A 193 -1.21 11.55 2.67
C LEU A 193 -2.66 12.05 2.45
N LEU A 194 -3.64 11.21 2.76
CA LEU A 194 -5.08 11.52 2.61
C LEU A 194 -5.72 12.17 3.84
N PHE A 195 -5.21 11.89 5.04
CA PHE A 195 -5.75 12.42 6.30
C PHE A 195 -4.66 12.63 7.35
N GLY A 196 -4.87 13.60 8.24
CA GLY A 196 -3.99 13.93 9.37
C GLY A 196 -2.70 14.65 8.96
N SER A 197 -1.72 14.61 9.87
CA SER A 197 -0.35 15.10 9.64
C SER A 197 0.67 13.96 9.83
N ALA A 198 1.83 14.09 9.20
CA ALA A 198 2.93 13.14 9.37
C ALA A 198 4.30 13.80 9.17
N HIS A 199 5.30 13.30 9.88
CA HIS A 199 6.71 13.56 9.60
C HIS A 199 7.30 12.40 8.80
N ILE A 200 8.01 12.71 7.73
CA ILE A 200 8.55 11.76 6.76
C ILE A 200 10.04 12.00 6.61
N GLN A 201 10.82 10.93 6.79
CA GLN A 201 12.26 10.93 6.53
C GLN A 201 12.54 9.83 5.51
N ALA A 202 13.33 10.15 4.48
CA ALA A 202 13.67 9.20 3.44
C ALA A 202 15.15 9.32 3.05
N TYR A 203 15.74 8.17 2.70
CA TYR A 203 17.16 7.97 2.55
C TYR A 203 17.43 7.06 1.34
N ASP A 204 18.54 7.31 0.66
CA ASP A 204 19.07 6.44 -0.38
C ASP A 204 20.50 6.03 -0.02
N TRP A 205 20.94 4.86 -0.49
CA TRP A 205 22.30 4.37 -0.27
C TRP A 205 23.32 5.27 -0.98
N VAL A 206 24.43 5.61 -0.31
CA VAL A 206 25.56 6.24 -0.99
C VAL A 206 26.18 5.21 -1.94
N GLN A 207 26.47 5.64 -3.18
CA GLN A 207 27.10 4.80 -4.20
C GLN A 207 28.49 5.33 -4.59
N PRO A 208 29.52 4.46 -4.69
CA PRO A 208 29.50 3.04 -4.30
C PRO A 208 29.26 2.86 -2.80
N HIS A 209 28.73 1.70 -2.39
CA HIS A 209 28.44 1.42 -0.98
C HIS A 209 29.67 1.62 -0.08
N VAL A 210 29.51 2.45 0.95
CA VAL A 210 30.52 2.70 1.98
C VAL A 210 30.13 1.94 3.25
N CYS A 211 31.05 1.12 3.76
CA CYS A 211 30.90 0.39 5.03
C CYS A 211 31.65 1.10 6.17
N ALA A 212 31.05 1.17 7.36
CA ALA A 212 31.80 1.43 8.59
C ALA A 212 32.70 0.24 8.92
N ALA A 213 33.89 0.45 9.49
CA ALA A 213 34.77 -0.65 9.86
C ALA A 213 34.37 -1.25 11.22
N GLY A 214 34.39 -2.59 11.29
CA GLY A 214 34.08 -3.35 12.50
C GLY A 214 32.90 -4.32 12.35
N PRO A 215 32.56 -5.09 13.40
CA PRO A 215 31.51 -6.10 13.34
C PRO A 215 30.11 -5.49 13.15
N GLY A 216 29.30 -6.10 12.28
CA GLY A 216 27.93 -5.65 11.99
C GLY A 216 27.87 -4.44 11.05
N SER A 217 28.72 -4.43 10.01
CA SER A 217 28.80 -3.47 8.89
C SER A 217 27.55 -2.57 8.71
N ALA A 218 27.60 -1.36 9.26
CA ALA A 218 26.66 -0.31 8.90
C ALA A 218 27.07 0.26 7.53
N LEU A 219 26.09 0.60 6.70
CA LEU A 219 26.26 1.21 5.39
C LEU A 219 25.90 2.69 5.43
N LEU A 220 26.62 3.51 4.67
CA LEU A 220 26.34 4.94 4.57
C LEU A 220 25.12 5.20 3.68
N ALA A 221 24.19 6.03 4.17
CA ALA A 221 23.05 6.52 3.41
C ALA A 221 22.93 8.04 3.50
N GLU A 222 22.47 8.67 2.43
CA GLU A 222 22.17 10.11 2.38
C GLU A 222 20.68 10.34 2.63
N LYS A 223 20.34 11.27 3.52
CA LYS A 223 18.97 11.72 3.74
C LYS A 223 18.52 12.64 2.59
N VAL A 224 17.73 12.08 1.68
CA VAL A 224 17.18 12.77 0.50
C VAL A 224 15.86 13.51 0.79
N SER A 225 15.20 13.21 1.90
CA SER A 225 13.98 13.91 2.32
C SER A 225 13.84 13.96 3.85
N ASP A 226 13.47 15.13 4.37
CA ASP A 226 13.06 15.34 5.77
C ASP A 226 11.95 16.39 5.76
N ARG A 227 10.67 15.98 5.92
CA ARG A 227 9.51 16.84 5.66
C ARG A 227 8.36 16.56 6.62
N HIS A 228 7.73 17.60 7.14
CA HIS A 228 6.42 17.52 7.76
C HIS A 228 5.34 17.80 6.70
N LEU A 229 4.32 16.94 6.62
CA LEU A 229 3.21 17.07 5.68
C LEU A 229 1.87 17.06 6.44
N THR A 230 0.92 17.85 5.93
CA THR A 230 -0.51 17.72 6.26
C THR A 230 -1.25 17.17 5.04
N ALA A 231 -2.40 16.52 5.23
CA ALA A 231 -3.22 16.05 4.12
C ALA A 231 -3.59 17.18 3.13
N ARG A 232 -3.87 18.39 3.64
CA ARG A 232 -4.20 19.57 2.81
C ARG A 232 -3.05 20.05 1.93
N SER A 233 -1.81 19.86 2.38
CA SER A 233 -0.60 20.22 1.62
C SER A 233 0.01 19.03 0.85
N SER A 234 -0.59 17.84 0.92
CA SER A 234 -0.03 16.63 0.31
C SER A 234 -0.31 16.58 -1.19
N ARG A 235 0.76 16.43 -1.97
CA ARG A 235 0.71 15.84 -3.31
C ARG A 235 1.29 14.43 -3.26
N THR A 236 1.07 13.65 -4.30
CA THR A 236 1.67 12.33 -4.48
C THR A 236 3.17 12.48 -4.70
N TRP A 237 3.98 11.78 -3.91
CA TRP A 237 5.41 11.58 -4.14
C TRP A 237 5.69 10.12 -4.49
N VAL A 238 6.90 9.87 -5.02
CA VAL A 238 7.30 8.58 -5.56
C VAL A 238 8.72 8.29 -5.11
N LEU A 239 8.95 7.07 -4.61
CA LEU A 239 10.28 6.48 -4.50
C LEU A 239 10.48 5.45 -5.61
N PHE A 240 11.73 5.19 -5.98
CA PHE A 240 12.14 4.17 -6.93
C PHE A 240 12.98 3.09 -6.21
N ALA A 241 13.39 2.04 -6.93
CA ALA A 241 14.12 0.91 -6.37
C ALA A 241 15.49 1.28 -5.76
N ASP A 242 16.13 2.33 -6.27
CA ASP A 242 17.51 2.74 -5.96
C ASP A 242 17.64 4.22 -5.55
N SER A 243 16.53 4.98 -5.59
CA SER A 243 16.57 6.45 -5.55
C SER A 243 15.24 7.09 -5.12
N SER A 244 15.31 8.37 -4.76
CA SER A 244 14.19 9.19 -4.28
C SER A 244 13.59 8.72 -2.94
N GLY A 245 14.41 8.05 -2.12
CA GLY A 245 14.06 7.65 -0.76
C GLY A 245 13.48 6.24 -0.67
N ASN A 246 14.18 5.25 -1.25
CA ASN A 246 13.75 3.85 -1.21
C ASN A 246 13.56 3.37 0.24
N MET A 247 14.50 3.76 1.11
CA MET A 247 14.36 3.64 2.55
C MET A 247 13.57 4.82 3.09
N ASN A 248 12.47 4.59 3.81
CA ASN A 248 11.73 5.66 4.46
C ASN A 248 11.15 5.28 5.83
N ARG A 249 10.85 6.33 6.60
CA ARG A 249 10.31 6.29 7.95
C ARG A 249 9.15 7.29 8.01
N PHE A 250 8.02 6.84 8.57
CA PHE A 250 6.85 7.69 8.82
C PHE A 250 6.62 7.84 10.32
N VAL A 251 6.25 9.03 10.75
CA VAL A 251 5.74 9.30 12.10
C VAL A 251 4.42 10.01 11.96
N ALA A 252 3.34 9.43 12.50
CA ALA A 252 2.06 10.10 12.58
C ALA A 252 2.14 11.32 13.51
N GLY A 253 1.37 12.35 13.19
CA GLY A 253 1.32 13.57 13.97
C GLY A 253 0.92 13.37 15.44
N GLN A 254 1.25 14.36 16.26
CA GLN A 254 0.82 14.44 17.66
C GLN A 254 -0.56 15.08 17.81
N ASP A 255 -1.10 15.63 16.72
CA ASP A 255 -2.44 16.22 16.56
C ASP A 255 -3.53 15.17 16.29
N GLY A 256 -3.18 14.03 15.70
CA GLY A 256 -4.14 12.96 15.42
C GLY A 256 -3.52 11.78 14.65
N PRO A 257 -4.34 10.77 14.29
CA PRO A 257 -3.91 9.71 13.39
C PRO A 257 -3.76 10.23 11.96
N CYS A 258 -3.07 9.45 11.11
CA CYS A 258 -2.91 9.79 9.70
C CYS A 258 -3.15 8.59 8.77
N VAL A 259 -3.47 8.88 7.51
CA VAL A 259 -3.79 7.86 6.50
C VAL A 259 -3.06 8.13 5.21
N PHE A 260 -2.32 7.14 4.73
CA PHE A 260 -1.61 7.17 3.45
C PHE A 260 -2.32 6.28 2.43
N LEU A 261 -2.53 6.79 1.23
CA LEU A 261 -2.76 5.96 0.04
C LEU A 261 -1.39 5.57 -0.53
N LYS A 262 -1.20 4.30 -0.89
CA LYS A 262 0.02 3.79 -1.52
C LYS A 262 -0.31 2.94 -2.75
N VAL A 263 0.48 3.10 -3.81
CA VAL A 263 0.52 2.20 -4.97
C VAL A 263 1.92 1.59 -5.06
N PHE A 264 2.02 0.26 -5.02
CA PHE A 264 3.28 -0.49 -5.09
C PHE A 264 3.39 -1.18 -6.46
N THR A 265 4.55 -1.10 -7.10
CA THR A 265 4.83 -1.76 -8.38
C THR A 265 6.34 -1.92 -8.61
N PRO A 266 6.83 -3.01 -9.23
CA PRO A 266 6.12 -4.26 -9.45
C PRO A 266 5.81 -4.99 -8.14
N LEU A 267 4.93 -5.98 -8.15
CA LEU A 267 4.67 -6.87 -7.00
C LEU A 267 5.54 -8.14 -7.03
N TYR A 268 6.70 -8.13 -7.70
CA TYR A 268 7.47 -9.35 -7.96
C TYR A 268 7.73 -10.13 -6.66
N SER A 269 7.01 -11.25 -6.59
CA SER A 269 6.93 -12.24 -5.52
C SER A 269 7.35 -11.78 -4.11
N LEU A 270 6.34 -11.61 -3.24
CA LEU A 270 6.44 -11.85 -1.79
C LEU A 270 6.80 -13.33 -1.43
N VAL A 271 7.35 -14.07 -2.38
CA VAL A 271 7.62 -15.52 -2.36
C VAL A 271 9.14 -15.77 -2.37
N GLU A 272 9.95 -14.82 -2.85
CA GLU A 272 11.43 -14.93 -2.87
C GLU A 272 12.09 -13.67 -2.29
N HIS A 273 12.38 -13.71 -1.00
CA HIS A 273 13.33 -12.87 -0.25
C HIS A 273 13.18 -11.32 -0.28
N GLN A 274 12.22 -10.75 -1.03
CA GLN A 274 12.02 -9.29 -1.18
C GLN A 274 10.99 -8.69 -0.21
N HIS A 275 10.95 -9.17 1.04
CA HIS A 275 10.23 -8.48 2.10
C HIS A 275 10.95 -7.18 2.49
N PRO A 276 10.23 -6.12 2.90
CA PRO A 276 10.83 -4.93 3.48
C PRO A 276 11.76 -5.30 4.64
N SER A 277 13.02 -4.89 4.52
CA SER A 277 14.00 -4.95 5.59
C SER A 277 13.82 -3.74 6.50
N PHE A 278 13.93 -3.95 7.81
CA PHE A 278 13.94 -2.85 8.78
C PHE A 278 15.37 -2.43 9.11
N TYR A 279 15.53 -1.16 9.48
CA TYR A 279 16.84 -0.56 9.72
C TYR A 279 16.85 0.30 10.99
N GLN A 280 17.96 0.27 11.71
CA GLN A 280 18.35 1.31 12.65
C GLN A 280 19.35 2.24 11.96
N TYR A 281 19.28 3.54 12.24
CA TYR A 281 20.25 4.52 11.77
C TYR A 281 20.86 5.33 12.91
N SER A 282 22.04 5.91 12.68
CA SER A 282 22.71 6.83 13.59
C SER A 282 23.37 7.99 12.82
N PRO A 283 23.54 9.18 13.42
CA PRO A 283 24.25 10.30 12.80
C PRO A 283 25.66 9.93 12.35
N TYR A 284 26.07 10.44 11.18
CA TYR A 284 27.41 10.19 10.60
C TYR A 284 28.58 10.40 11.59
N ALA A 285 28.48 11.44 12.44
CA ALA A 285 29.52 11.82 13.39
C ALA A 285 29.71 10.88 14.59
N LEU A 286 28.83 9.89 14.82
CA LEU A 286 28.94 8.98 15.97
C LEU A 286 29.77 7.72 15.69
N ASP A 287 30.04 7.38 14.43
CA ASP A 287 30.81 6.17 14.07
C ASP A 287 32.23 6.57 13.66
N LEU A 288 33.14 6.55 14.64
CA LEU A 288 34.52 7.08 14.52
C LEU A 288 35.50 6.09 13.86
N ASN A 289 35.12 4.83 13.65
CA ASN A 289 35.99 3.76 13.13
C ASN A 289 35.96 3.67 11.59
N VAL A 290 35.72 4.78 10.90
CA VAL A 290 35.44 4.79 9.46
C VAL A 290 36.73 5.05 8.67
N VAL A 291 36.97 4.27 7.61
CA VAL A 291 37.98 4.60 6.59
C VAL A 291 37.60 5.98 6.02
N PRO A 292 38.46 7.01 6.10
CA PRO A 292 38.06 8.38 5.81
C PRO A 292 37.53 8.53 4.38
N VAL A 293 36.21 8.56 4.25
CA VAL A 293 35.52 8.96 3.03
C VAL A 293 35.47 10.48 3.04
N GLU A 294 35.98 11.10 1.99
CA GLU A 294 35.86 12.54 1.74
C GLU A 294 34.41 12.91 1.41
N VAL A 295 33.55 12.88 2.43
CA VAL A 295 32.22 13.47 2.38
C VAL A 295 32.39 14.98 2.55
N PRO A 296 31.96 15.82 1.58
CA PRO A 296 31.99 17.27 1.71
C PRO A 296 31.22 17.73 2.96
N GLU A 297 31.74 18.75 3.65
CA GLU A 297 31.24 19.18 4.95
C GLU A 297 29.73 19.51 4.93
N GLU A 298 29.28 20.16 3.86
CA GLU A 298 27.88 20.51 3.61
C GLU A 298 26.95 19.30 3.44
N LYS A 299 27.50 18.12 3.10
CA LYS A 299 26.74 16.87 3.00
C LYS A 299 26.71 16.07 4.30
N LYS A 300 27.71 16.22 5.19
CA LYS A 300 27.81 15.41 6.43
C LYS A 300 26.56 15.47 7.30
N GLY A 301 25.89 16.63 7.38
CA GLY A 301 24.62 16.80 8.11
C GLY A 301 23.44 16.00 7.56
N ARG A 302 23.53 15.48 6.32
CA ARG A 302 22.53 14.58 5.71
C ARG A 302 22.93 13.11 5.78
N MET A 303 24.17 12.79 6.10
CA MET A 303 24.66 11.42 6.12
C MET A 303 24.30 10.69 7.42
N VAL A 304 23.98 9.41 7.29
CA VAL A 304 23.70 8.51 8.42
C VAL A 304 24.31 7.13 8.17
N TRP A 305 24.72 6.48 9.26
CA TRP A 305 25.10 5.07 9.26
C TRP A 305 23.87 4.22 9.51
N VAL A 306 23.57 3.30 8.60
CA VAL A 306 22.34 2.49 8.59
C VAL A 306 22.71 1.01 8.69
N ARG A 307 22.07 0.30 9.63
CA ARG A 307 22.26 -1.14 9.88
C ARG A 307 20.91 -1.85 9.79
N LYS A 308 20.86 -2.94 9.02
CA LYS A 308 19.69 -3.84 8.97
C LYS A 308 19.46 -4.50 10.33
N ILE A 309 18.21 -4.61 10.75
CA ILE A 309 17.78 -5.25 12.00
C ILE A 309 16.70 -6.29 11.71
N ASP A 310 16.65 -7.36 12.51
CA ASP A 310 15.65 -8.42 12.36
C ASP A 310 14.27 -7.97 12.86
N GLU A 311 14.22 -7.32 14.03
CA GLU A 311 12.99 -6.74 14.60
C GLU A 311 13.21 -5.31 15.12
N PRO A 312 12.29 -4.37 14.87
CA PRO A 312 12.32 -3.04 15.48
C PRO A 312 12.01 -3.11 16.98
N LYS A 313 12.83 -2.41 17.80
CA LYS A 313 12.72 -2.40 19.28
C LYS A 313 11.33 -2.09 19.83
N ASN A 314 10.56 -1.29 19.10
CA ASN A 314 9.13 -1.12 19.30
C ASN A 314 8.45 -2.01 18.26
N PHE A 315 8.11 -3.24 18.64
CA PHE A 315 7.41 -4.18 17.76
C PHE A 315 6.16 -3.52 17.18
N ILE A 316 5.87 -3.71 15.89
CA ILE A 316 4.68 -3.12 15.27
C ILE A 316 3.76 -4.22 14.77
N LYS A 317 2.55 -4.22 15.31
CA LYS A 317 1.49 -5.07 14.80
C LYS A 317 0.85 -4.38 13.59
N ILE A 318 1.14 -4.87 12.39
CA ILE A 318 0.43 -4.48 11.17
C ILE A 318 -0.73 -5.46 10.96
N VAL A 319 -1.96 -4.97 10.87
CA VAL A 319 -3.18 -5.79 10.70
C VAL A 319 -3.87 -5.46 9.39
N ARG A 320 -4.18 -6.48 8.59
CA ARG A 320 -5.02 -6.33 7.40
C ARG A 320 -6.49 -6.17 7.81
N LEU A 321 -7.17 -5.19 7.25
CA LEU A 321 -8.62 -5.02 7.34
C LEU A 321 -9.26 -5.20 5.96
N PRO A 322 -10.52 -5.66 5.88
CA PRO A 322 -11.25 -5.69 4.62
C PRO A 322 -11.48 -4.27 4.09
N TYR A 323 -11.41 -4.10 2.78
CA TYR A 323 -11.86 -2.89 2.10
C TYR A 323 -13.40 -2.89 2.01
N ARG A 324 -14.02 -1.72 2.24
CA ARG A 324 -15.49 -1.53 2.29
C ARG A 324 -15.95 -0.25 1.57
N GLY A 325 -15.05 0.41 0.84
CA GLY A 325 -15.38 1.60 0.05
C GLY A 325 -16.03 1.25 -1.29
N PRO A 326 -16.12 2.21 -2.23
CA PRO A 326 -16.65 2.00 -3.58
C PRO A 326 -16.05 0.77 -4.27
N PRO A 327 -16.86 -0.08 -4.91
CA PRO A 327 -16.38 -1.29 -5.58
C PRO A 327 -15.46 -0.95 -6.75
N ILE A 328 -14.48 -1.82 -7.00
CA ILE A 328 -13.61 -1.74 -8.17
C ILE A 328 -14.12 -2.71 -9.23
N VAL A 329 -14.23 -2.23 -10.46
CA VAL A 329 -14.63 -2.98 -11.67
C VAL A 329 -13.40 -3.20 -12.54
#